data_AF-A0A2N4YLG2-F1
#
_entry.id   AF-A0A2N4YLG2-F1
#
_cell.length_a   1.000
_cell.length_b   1.000
_cell.length_c   1.000
_cell.angle_alpha   90.00
_cell.angle_beta   90.00
_cell.angle_gamma   90.00
#
_symmetry.space_group_name_H-M   'P 1'
#
loop_
_entity.id
_entity.type
_entity.pdbx_description
1 polymer ?
#
loop_
_entity_poly.entity_id
_entity_poly.type
_entity_poly.pdbx_seq_one_letter_code
_entity_poly.pdbx_strand_id
1 'polypeptide(L)'
;MTMIRSAAMAAVLLSASAAFAVPVPITKAPRGQPVTLAGKVLRITDTDAFRLKDETGVVTVYIGPNSLPVEVGEEVTVVGALEEGFPPEFVARAIRRADGREVAFRHDWG
;
A
#
# COMPACT_ATOMS: atom_id res chain seq x y z
N MET A 1 50.67 -24.64 4.91
CA MET A 1 50.10 -23.55 4.08
C MET A 1 48.62 -23.82 3.94
N THR A 2 47.79 -23.16 4.74
CA THR A 2 46.35 -23.43 4.87
C THR A 2 45.60 -22.60 3.83
N MET A 3 45.00 -23.24 2.82
CA MET A 3 44.02 -22.56 1.97
C MET A 3 42.61 -22.89 2.48
N ILE A 4 41.98 -21.89 3.08
CA ILE A 4 40.56 -21.92 3.46
C ILE A 4 39.72 -21.84 2.20
N ARG A 5 38.77 -22.77 2.12
CA ARG A 5 37.78 -22.94 1.06
C ARG A 5 36.85 -21.73 1.00
N SER A 6 36.71 -21.13 -0.18
CA SER A 6 35.67 -20.12 -0.43
C SER A 6 34.36 -20.81 -0.80
N ALA A 7 33.38 -20.76 0.09
CA ALA A 7 31.99 -21.08 -0.23
C ALA A 7 31.29 -19.78 -0.64
N ALA A 8 30.87 -19.68 -1.91
CA ALA A 8 30.06 -18.58 -2.38
C ALA A 8 28.65 -18.70 -1.78
N MET A 9 28.29 -17.76 -0.92
CA MET A 9 26.97 -17.68 -0.30
C MET A 9 26.03 -16.95 -1.27
N ALA A 10 25.16 -17.69 -1.95
CA ALA A 10 24.11 -17.10 -2.78
C ALA A 10 23.07 -16.44 -1.87
N ALA A 11 22.99 -15.10 -1.90
CA ALA A 11 21.93 -14.36 -1.22
C ALA A 11 20.63 -14.52 -2.02
N VAL A 12 19.69 -15.31 -1.50
CA VAL A 12 18.32 -15.34 -2.01
C VAL A 12 17.63 -14.06 -1.50
N LEU A 13 17.38 -13.12 -2.39
CA LEU A 13 16.53 -11.95 -2.09
C LEU A 13 15.08 -12.44 -1.99
N LEU A 14 14.59 -12.66 -0.77
CA LEU A 14 13.15 -12.79 -0.52
C LEU A 14 12.53 -11.41 -0.75
N SER A 15 11.97 -11.17 -1.94
CA SER A 15 11.00 -10.09 -2.14
C SER A 15 9.78 -10.41 -1.29
N ALA A 16 9.65 -9.74 -0.14
CA ALA A 16 8.44 -9.80 0.66
C ALA A 16 7.32 -9.08 -0.11
N SER A 17 6.57 -9.81 -0.94
CA SER A 17 5.28 -9.34 -1.42
C SER A 17 4.43 -9.02 -0.19
N ALA A 18 3.91 -7.79 -0.10
CA ALA A 18 2.96 -7.45 0.95
C ALA A 18 1.76 -8.39 0.81
N ALA A 19 1.53 -9.27 1.78
CA ALA A 19 0.41 -10.19 1.74
C ALA A 19 -0.89 -9.37 1.81
N PHE A 20 -1.63 -9.31 0.70
CA PHE A 20 -2.98 -8.75 0.64
C PHE A 20 -3.95 -9.73 1.30
N ALA A 21 -4.44 -9.37 2.49
CA ALA A 21 -5.48 -10.14 3.17
C ALA A 21 -6.86 -9.88 2.52
N VAL A 22 -7.90 -10.55 3.02
CA VAL A 22 -9.28 -10.27 2.62
C VAL A 22 -9.60 -8.81 2.94
N PRO A 23 -10.09 -8.00 1.97
CA PRO A 23 -10.43 -6.62 2.22
C PRO A 23 -11.52 -6.47 3.30
N VAL A 24 -11.36 -5.47 4.16
CA VAL A 24 -12.41 -5.04 5.09
C VAL A 24 -13.16 -3.84 4.51
N PRO A 25 -14.44 -3.64 4.87
CA PRO A 25 -15.15 -2.42 4.49
C PRO A 25 -14.47 -1.17 5.04
N ILE A 26 -14.43 -0.08 4.27
CA ILE A 26 -13.80 1.20 4.66
C ILE A 26 -14.33 1.69 6.01
N THR A 27 -15.64 1.61 6.25
CA THR A 27 -16.27 2.06 7.50
C THR A 27 -15.95 1.20 8.73
N LYS A 28 -15.36 0.02 8.51
CA LYS A 28 -14.95 -0.92 9.57
C LYS A 28 -13.43 -1.03 9.71
N ALA A 29 -12.66 -0.23 8.97
CA ALA A 29 -11.21 -0.23 9.08
C ALA A 29 -10.79 0.18 10.52
N PRO A 30 -10.10 -0.70 11.27
CA PRO A 30 -9.59 -0.36 12.58
C PRO A 30 -8.47 0.68 12.47
N ARG A 31 -8.39 1.56 13.47
CA ARG A 31 -7.33 2.57 13.54
C ARG A 31 -6.00 1.95 13.98
N GLY A 32 -4.89 2.44 13.43
CA GLY A 32 -3.52 2.04 13.77
C GLY A 32 -3.16 0.58 13.45
N GLN A 33 -4.06 -0.17 12.81
CA GLN A 33 -3.85 -1.58 12.46
C GLN A 33 -3.74 -1.74 10.96
N PRO A 34 -2.72 -2.46 10.46
CA PRO A 34 -2.63 -2.79 9.05
C PRO A 34 -3.82 -3.64 8.60
N VAL A 35 -4.56 -3.16 7.62
CA VAL A 35 -5.64 -3.90 6.95
C VAL A 35 -5.53 -3.76 5.44
N THR A 36 -6.34 -4.54 4.73
CA THR A 36 -6.51 -4.42 3.29
C THR A 36 -7.84 -3.72 3.00
N LEU A 37 -7.83 -2.73 2.12
CA LEU A 37 -9.01 -2.10 1.55
C LEU A 37 -9.07 -2.42 0.06
N ALA A 38 -10.27 -2.49 -0.50
CA ALA A 38 -10.49 -2.60 -1.93
C ALA A 38 -11.57 -1.61 -2.36
N GLY A 39 -11.40 -1.04 -3.54
CA GLY A 39 -12.42 -0.17 -4.11
C GLY A 39 -11.92 0.65 -5.28
N LYS A 40 -12.76 1.61 -5.67
CA LYS A 40 -12.55 2.46 -6.83
C LYS A 40 -11.85 3.76 -6.46
N VAL A 41 -10.86 4.16 -7.24
CA VAL A 41 -10.26 5.49 -7.16
C VAL A 41 -11.30 6.52 -7.61
N LEU A 42 -11.85 7.28 -6.67
CA LEU A 42 -12.92 8.25 -6.93
C LEU A 42 -12.38 9.56 -7.50
N ARG A 43 -11.27 10.06 -6.94
CA ARG A 43 -10.56 11.26 -7.39
C ARG A 43 -9.14 11.28 -6.86
N ILE A 44 -8.23 11.94 -7.57
CA ILE A 44 -6.91 12.34 -7.06
C ILE A 44 -7.07 13.68 -6.33
N THR A 45 -6.48 13.80 -5.14
CA THR A 45 -6.62 15.00 -4.29
C THR A 45 -5.33 15.79 -4.16
N ASP A 46 -4.17 15.13 -4.31
CA ASP A 46 -2.87 15.77 -4.31
C ASP A 46 -1.85 14.90 -5.08
N THR A 47 -0.58 15.28 -5.11
CA THR A 47 0.51 14.56 -5.79
C THR A 47 0.74 13.13 -5.30
N ASP A 48 0.35 12.85 -4.06
CA ASP A 48 0.56 11.58 -3.34
C ASP A 48 -0.68 11.14 -2.55
N ALA A 49 -1.85 11.67 -2.88
CA ALA A 49 -3.09 11.37 -2.19
C ALA A 49 -4.28 11.22 -3.15
N PHE A 50 -5.15 10.25 -2.86
CA PHE A 50 -6.37 10.03 -3.62
C PHE A 50 -7.52 9.57 -2.71
N ARG A 51 -8.76 9.63 -3.22
CA ARG A 51 -9.95 9.13 -2.53
C ARG A 51 -10.29 7.74 -3.03
N LEU A 52 -10.30 6.76 -2.14
CA LEU A 52 -10.77 5.41 -2.40
C LEU A 52 -12.21 5.28 -1.94
N LYS A 53 -13.08 4.73 -2.79
CA LYS A 53 -14.49 4.48 -2.48
C LYS A 53 -14.82 2.99 -2.59
N ASP A 54 -15.51 2.46 -1.59
CA ASP A 54 -16.21 1.18 -1.67
C ASP A 54 -17.72 1.40 -1.50
N GLU A 55 -18.48 0.32 -1.33
CA GLU A 55 -19.93 0.39 -1.10
C GLU A 55 -20.31 1.03 0.24
N THR A 56 -19.38 1.05 1.20
CA THR A 56 -19.64 1.46 2.58
C THR A 56 -19.21 2.89 2.86
N GLY A 57 -18.21 3.42 2.14
CA GLY A 57 -17.69 4.74 2.41
C GLY A 57 -16.59 5.21 1.48
N VAL A 58 -15.96 6.31 1.88
CA VAL A 58 -14.84 6.91 1.15
C VAL A 58 -13.75 7.29 2.15
N VAL A 59 -12.51 6.94 1.85
CA VAL A 59 -11.33 7.29 2.65
C VAL A 59 -10.29 7.99 1.77
N THR A 60 -9.51 8.90 2.37
CA THR A 60 -8.31 9.44 1.72
C THR A 60 -7.19 8.42 1.92
N VAL A 61 -6.58 7.98 0.82
CA VAL A 61 -5.38 7.15 0.83
C VAL A 61 -4.19 8.05 0.59
N TYR A 62 -3.25 8.04 1.53
CA TYR A 62 -1.98 8.78 1.46
C TYR A 62 -0.85 7.80 1.14
N ILE A 63 -0.05 8.14 0.14
CA ILE A 63 1.08 7.32 -0.32
C ILE A 63 2.40 8.09 -0.30
N GLY A 64 2.46 9.31 0.24
CA GLY A 64 3.66 10.14 0.20
C GLY A 64 4.87 9.49 0.88
N PRO A 65 6.10 9.78 0.43
CA PRO A 65 6.47 10.71 -0.65
C PRO A 65 6.49 10.05 -2.06
N ASN A 66 5.61 9.09 -2.35
CA ASN A 66 5.62 8.34 -3.61
C ASN A 66 4.70 8.98 -4.67
N SER A 67 5.07 8.84 -5.96
CA SER A 67 4.18 9.23 -7.07
C SER A 67 3.00 8.26 -7.21
N LEU A 68 1.82 8.80 -7.51
CA LEU A 68 0.59 8.02 -7.68
C LEU A 68 0.70 7.00 -8.83
N PRO A 69 0.54 5.70 -8.56
CA PRO A 69 0.55 4.67 -9.59
C PRO A 69 -0.86 4.32 -10.09
N VAL A 70 -1.84 5.22 -9.91
CA VAL A 70 -3.28 4.95 -10.13
C VAL A 70 -3.95 6.01 -10.98
N GLU A 71 -5.07 5.64 -11.59
CA GLU A 71 -5.94 6.54 -12.35
C GLU A 71 -7.34 6.64 -11.73
N VAL A 72 -8.04 7.76 -11.98
CA VAL A 72 -9.43 7.91 -11.56
C VAL A 72 -10.30 6.86 -12.27
N GLY A 73 -11.11 6.15 -11.50
CA GLY A 73 -11.99 5.09 -11.98
C GLY A 73 -11.37 3.69 -11.91
N GLU A 74 -10.10 3.57 -11.54
CA GLU A 74 -9.44 2.27 -11.38
C GLU A 74 -9.91 1.53 -10.13
N GLU A 75 -10.11 0.21 -10.22
CA GLU A 75 -10.28 -0.67 -9.06
C GLU A 75 -8.91 -1.07 -8.52
N VAL A 76 -8.68 -0.84 -7.23
CA VAL A 76 -7.40 -1.11 -6.57
C VAL A 76 -7.60 -1.82 -5.24
N THR A 77 -6.59 -2.56 -4.81
CA THR A 77 -6.47 -3.08 -3.45
C THR A 77 -5.31 -2.39 -2.75
N VAL A 78 -5.50 -1.90 -1.53
CA VAL A 78 -4.48 -1.15 -0.78
C VAL A 78 -4.24 -1.80 0.58
N VAL A 79 -2.99 -2.07 0.92
CA VAL A 79 -2.59 -2.45 2.28
C VAL A 79 -2.04 -1.23 2.97
N GLY A 80 -2.48 -0.97 4.20
CA GLY A 80 -2.10 0.21 4.96
C GLY A 80 -2.80 0.24 6.32
N ALA A 81 -2.70 1.36 7.03
CA ALA A 81 -3.40 1.58 8.29
C ALA A 81 -4.19 2.88 8.25
N LEU A 82 -5.35 2.89 8.90
CA LEU A 82 -6.11 4.11 9.12
C LEU A 82 -5.52 4.86 10.31
N GLU A 83 -4.90 5.99 10.07
CA GLU A 83 -4.25 6.80 11.09
C GLU A 83 -5.19 7.86 11.68
N GLU A 84 -4.84 8.35 12.86
CA GLU A 84 -5.53 9.48 13.49
C GLU A 84 -5.28 10.79 12.72
N GLY A 85 -6.25 11.70 12.73
CA GLY A 85 -6.17 12.96 11.98
C GLY A 85 -7.56 13.51 11.65
N PHE A 86 -7.61 14.72 11.08
CA PHE A 86 -8.87 15.33 10.63
C PHE A 86 -8.75 15.94 9.23
N PRO A 87 -9.30 15.28 8.19
CA PRO A 87 -9.92 13.94 8.22
C PRO A 87 -8.88 12.82 8.46
N PRO A 88 -9.29 11.64 8.97
CA PRO A 88 -8.42 10.47 9.02
C PRO A 88 -7.92 10.06 7.63
N GLU A 89 -6.70 9.56 7.56
CA GLU A 89 -6.06 9.11 6.34
C GLU A 89 -5.63 7.65 6.44
N PHE A 90 -5.78 6.92 5.34
CA PHE A 90 -5.28 5.57 5.21
C PHE A 90 -3.88 5.60 4.62
N VAL A 91 -2.86 5.44 5.46
CA VAL A 91 -1.46 5.47 5.06
C VAL A 91 -1.08 4.15 4.41
N ALA A 92 -0.87 4.17 3.11
CA ALA A 92 -0.64 2.97 2.31
C ALA A 92 0.80 2.48 2.40
N ARG A 93 0.97 1.17 2.52
CA ARG A 93 2.26 0.47 2.42
C ARG A 93 2.46 -0.21 1.07
N ALA A 94 1.36 -0.66 0.46
CA ALA A 94 1.39 -1.23 -0.87
C ALA A 94 0.02 -1.08 -1.55
N ILE A 95 0.04 -1.09 -2.87
CA ILE A 95 -1.14 -1.14 -3.71
C ILE A 95 -1.01 -2.26 -4.73
N ARG A 96 -2.11 -2.96 -4.99
CA ARG A 96 -2.28 -3.84 -6.13
C ARG A 96 -3.30 -3.23 -7.06
N ARG A 97 -2.88 -2.99 -8.30
CA ARG A 97 -3.71 -2.44 -9.36
C ARG A 97 -4.62 -3.50 -9.98
N ALA A 98 -5.57 -3.06 -10.81
CA ALA A 98 -6.45 -3.95 -11.56
C ALA A 98 -5.69 -4.88 -12.52
N ASP A 99 -4.52 -4.46 -13.01
CA ASP A 99 -3.62 -5.25 -13.87
C ASP A 99 -2.82 -6.32 -13.08
N GLY A 100 -3.01 -6.42 -11.77
CA GLY A 100 -2.31 -7.33 -10.88
C GLY A 100 -0.92 -6.85 -10.44
N ARG A 101 -0.43 -5.71 -10.96
CA ARG A 101 0.85 -5.15 -10.53
C ARG A 101 0.76 -4.64 -9.10
N GLU A 102 1.75 -5.02 -8.31
CA GLU A 102 1.94 -4.55 -6.96
C GLU A 102 3.02 -3.47 -6.92
N VAL A 103 2.77 -2.41 -6.17
CA VAL A 103 3.73 -1.33 -5.90
C VAL A 103 3.81 -1.15 -4.40
N ALA A 104 5.02 -1.30 -3.85
CA ALA A 104 5.29 -0.99 -2.46
C ALA A 104 5.66 0.49 -2.31
N PHE A 105 5.20 1.12 -1.24
CA PHE A 105 5.45 2.52 -0.93
C PHE A 105 6.48 2.64 0.18
N ARG A 106 7.41 3.56 0.01
CA ARG A 106 8.36 3.91 1.07
C ARG A 106 7.86 5.13 1.84
N HIS A 107 8.24 5.24 3.10
CA HIS A 107 7.86 6.35 3.99
C HIS A 107 9.09 7.02 4.60
N ASP A 108 10.28 6.75 4.05
CA ASP A 108 11.51 7.45 4.37
C ASP A 108 11.53 8.79 3.64
N TRP A 109 11.49 9.88 4.40
CA TRP A 109 11.86 11.20 3.91
C TRP A 109 13.38 11.21 3.74
N GLY A 110 13.85 10.77 2.57
CA GLY A 110 15.27 10.82 2.19
C GLY A 110 15.75 12.24 1.90
#